data_AF-A0A559V0G7-F1
#
_entry.id   AF-A0A559V0G7-F1
#
_cell.length_a   1.000
_cell.length_b   1.000
_cell.length_c   1.000
_cell.angle_alpha   90.00
_cell.angle_beta   90.00
_cell.angle_gamma   90.00
#
_symmetry.space_group_name_H-M   'P 1'
#
loop_
_entity.id
_entity.type
_entity.pdbx_description
1 polymer ?
#
loop_
_entity_poly.entity_id
_entity_poly.type
_entity_poly.pdbx_seq_one_letter_code
_entity_poly.pdbx_strand_id
1 'polypeptide(L)'
;MISKGRIGVRVRRLRAGYLSSVRARFHGRRDADGLQELLANAFAGSAPSDDNLPPYVLGLRAQVRHSTARLRSRTLKSHRALHVRIQSESVRVVTQYTERTEPTPAALARYGEWVGEWRSAASVCRAQAQQLADEANQLLACYWDAAWARARKGDQVGGQRPTGWLPGEITLDGTWARLDDGLLSDRWYGPQTPGRDADPSAVAQALHILDHQSARGRSGPARHGDASNGIRR
;
A
#
# COMPACT_ATOMS: atom_id res chain seq x y z
N MET A 1 -17.45 -31.22 -7.58
CA MET A 1 -15.98 -31.29 -7.34
C MET A 1 -15.46 -29.90 -7.03
N ILE A 2 -15.17 -29.60 -5.77
CA ILE A 2 -14.69 -28.29 -5.30
C ILE A 2 -13.17 -28.30 -5.34
N SER A 3 -12.57 -27.60 -6.30
CA SER A 3 -11.12 -27.40 -6.34
C SER A 3 -10.74 -26.38 -5.27
N LYS A 4 -10.37 -26.87 -4.08
CA LYS A 4 -9.74 -26.08 -3.02
C LYS A 4 -8.37 -25.65 -3.52
N GLY A 5 -8.29 -24.48 -4.14
CA GLY A 5 -7.04 -23.82 -4.48
C GLY A 5 -6.23 -23.59 -3.21
N ARG A 6 -5.26 -24.46 -2.95
CA ARG A 6 -4.28 -24.29 -1.87
C ARG A 6 -3.51 -23.00 -2.16
N ILE A 7 -3.77 -21.95 -1.39
CA ILE A 7 -2.89 -20.79 -1.28
C ILE A 7 -1.68 -21.23 -0.45
N GLY A 8 -0.89 -22.14 -1.02
CA GLY A 8 0.37 -22.64 -0.49
C GLY A 8 1.54 -21.88 -1.09
N VAL A 9 1.46 -20.54 -1.12
CA VAL A 9 2.64 -19.75 -1.46
C VAL A 9 3.49 -19.68 -0.19
N ARG A 10 4.38 -20.67 -0.03
CA ARG A 10 5.56 -20.49 0.83
C ARG A 10 6.34 -19.32 0.26
N VAL A 11 6.07 -18.12 0.77
CA VAL A 11 6.96 -16.98 0.59
C VAL A 11 8.27 -17.44 1.21
N ARG A 12 9.24 -17.71 0.34
CA ARG A 12 10.63 -17.92 0.74
C ARG A 12 10.99 -16.63 1.47
N ARG A 13 10.91 -16.64 2.81
CA ARG A 13 11.38 -15.55 3.65
C ARG A 13 12.80 -15.31 3.16
N LEU A 14 13.03 -14.21 2.45
CA LEU A 14 14.37 -13.64 2.39
C LEU A 14 14.66 -13.30 3.85
N ARG A 15 15.28 -14.24 4.56
CA ARG A 15 15.95 -13.94 5.81
C ARG A 15 16.92 -12.82 5.42
N ALA A 16 16.58 -11.58 5.77
CA ALA A 16 17.54 -10.52 6.02
C ALA A 16 18.40 -10.94 7.24
N GLY A 17 19.05 -12.09 7.14
CA GLY A 17 19.78 -12.71 8.22
C GLY A 17 21.21 -12.19 8.15
N TYR A 18 21.51 -11.20 8.99
CA TYR A 18 22.86 -10.72 9.33
C TYR A 18 23.73 -10.12 8.20
N LEU A 19 23.48 -10.43 6.93
CA LEU A 19 24.30 -10.00 5.80
C LEU A 19 23.80 -8.71 5.13
N SER A 20 22.67 -8.12 5.56
CA SER A 20 22.16 -6.85 5.04
C SER A 20 22.56 -5.63 5.90
N SER A 21 22.46 -5.71 7.24
CA SER A 21 22.81 -4.60 8.14
C SER A 21 24.32 -4.38 8.29
N VAL A 22 25.11 -5.46 8.31
CA VAL A 22 26.59 -5.37 8.33
C VAL A 22 27.10 -4.66 7.07
N ARG A 23 26.52 -4.99 5.90
CA ARG A 23 26.84 -4.33 4.64
C ARG A 23 26.42 -2.86 4.65
N ALA A 24 25.23 -2.54 5.15
CA ALA A 24 24.79 -1.15 5.32
C ALA A 24 25.77 -0.35 6.18
N ARG A 25 26.17 -0.90 7.34
CA ARG A 25 27.16 -0.26 8.22
C ARG A 25 28.53 -0.11 7.56
N PHE A 26 28.95 -1.10 6.77
CA PHE A 26 30.22 -1.01 6.02
C PHE A 26 30.19 0.15 5.02
N HIS A 27 29.14 0.26 4.21
CA HIS A 27 28.98 1.38 3.28
C HIS A 27 28.90 2.71 4.03
N GLY A 28 28.16 2.79 5.14
CA GLY A 28 28.08 4.01 5.96
C GLY A 28 29.45 4.46 6.45
N ARG A 29 30.27 3.55 6.98
CA ARG A 29 31.65 3.87 7.40
C ARG A 29 32.55 4.28 6.23
N ARG A 30 32.41 3.62 5.09
CA ARG A 30 33.22 3.89 3.90
C ARG A 30 32.92 5.26 3.32
N ASP A 31 31.66 5.65 3.30
CA ASP A 31 31.23 6.91 2.67
C ASP A 31 31.35 8.11 3.63
N ALA A 32 31.52 7.86 4.94
CA ALA A 32 31.51 8.89 5.99
C ALA A 32 32.41 10.10 5.71
N ASP A 33 33.63 9.86 5.20
CA ASP A 33 34.59 10.94 4.95
C ASP A 33 34.09 11.89 3.82
N GLY A 34 33.37 11.36 2.83
CA GLY A 34 32.73 12.15 1.78
C GLY A 34 31.41 12.79 2.18
N LEU A 35 30.91 12.52 3.39
CA LEU A 35 29.61 12.99 3.90
C LEU A 35 29.74 14.00 5.04
N GLN A 36 30.96 14.45 5.35
CA GLN A 36 31.24 15.32 6.50
C GLN A 36 30.38 16.59 6.49
N GLU A 37 30.33 17.30 5.36
CA GLU A 37 29.53 18.51 5.21
C GLU A 37 28.03 18.23 5.40
N LEU A 38 27.52 17.15 4.80
CA LEU A 38 26.13 16.74 4.95
C LEU A 38 25.79 16.41 6.42
N LEU A 39 26.67 15.70 7.12
CA LEU A 39 26.47 15.31 8.52
C LEU A 39 26.61 16.51 9.48
N ALA A 40 27.53 17.43 9.22
CA ALA A 40 27.68 18.67 9.97
C ALA A 40 26.44 19.58 9.80
N ASN A 41 25.94 19.73 8.57
CA ASN A 41 24.71 20.46 8.27
C ASN A 41 23.50 19.82 8.96
N ALA A 42 23.42 18.48 8.98
CA ALA A 42 22.38 17.76 9.71
C ALA A 42 22.42 18.01 11.22
N PHE A 43 23.61 18.06 11.81
CA PHE A 43 23.76 18.41 13.23
C PHE A 43 23.32 19.86 13.51
N ALA A 44 23.54 20.77 12.57
CA ALA A 44 23.04 22.15 12.62
C ALA A 44 21.53 22.28 12.38
N GLY A 45 20.81 21.17 12.14
CA GLY A 45 19.36 21.13 11.96
C GLY A 45 18.87 21.18 10.51
N SER A 46 19.79 21.12 9.52
CA SER A 46 19.42 21.13 8.10
C SER A 46 19.05 19.75 7.59
N ALA A 47 17.95 19.65 6.84
CA ALA A 47 17.61 18.43 6.11
C ALA A 47 18.35 18.39 4.76
N PRO A 48 19.04 17.29 4.40
CA PRO A 48 19.68 17.17 3.10
C PRO A 48 18.63 17.05 1.98
N SER A 49 18.95 17.65 0.81
CA SER A 49 18.19 17.41 -0.42
C SER A 49 18.35 15.96 -0.90
N ASP A 50 17.32 15.43 -1.56
CA ASP A 50 17.33 14.12 -2.20
C ASP A 50 18.45 13.98 -3.27
N ASP A 51 18.90 15.10 -3.85
CA ASP A 51 19.97 15.13 -4.85
C ASP A 51 21.37 14.84 -4.25
N ASN A 52 21.53 15.03 -2.94
CA ASN A 52 22.81 14.84 -2.24
C ASN A 52 22.92 13.45 -1.59
N LEU A 53 22.04 12.51 -1.95
CA LEU A 53 22.02 11.19 -1.35
C LEU A 53 23.17 10.30 -1.87
N PRO A 54 23.83 9.55 -0.99
CA PRO A 54 24.89 8.62 -1.40
C PRO A 54 24.38 7.54 -2.37
N PRO A 55 25.23 7.03 -3.28
CA PRO A 55 24.85 5.98 -4.22
C PRO A 55 24.24 4.73 -3.56
N TYR A 56 24.68 4.38 -2.35
CA TYR A 56 24.11 3.26 -1.59
C TYR A 56 22.63 3.49 -1.24
N VAL A 57 22.28 4.70 -0.81
CA VAL A 57 20.90 5.10 -0.47
C VAL A 57 20.02 5.11 -1.72
N LEU A 58 20.53 5.71 -2.82
CA LEU A 58 19.83 5.70 -4.12
C LEU A 58 19.59 4.28 -4.63
N GLY A 59 20.58 3.39 -4.48
CA GLY A 59 20.47 1.98 -4.82
C GLY A 59 19.36 1.26 -4.03
N LEU A 60 19.27 1.49 -2.72
CA LEU A 60 18.18 0.95 -1.90
C LEU A 60 16.80 1.46 -2.35
N ARG A 61 16.66 2.76 -2.63
CA ARG A 61 15.41 3.34 -3.15
C ARG A 61 14.99 2.69 -4.47
N ALA A 62 15.92 2.57 -5.41
CA ALA A 62 15.68 1.94 -6.71
C ALA A 62 15.27 0.46 -6.55
N GLN A 63 15.94 -0.27 -5.65
CA GLN A 63 15.62 -1.67 -5.37
C GLN A 63 14.22 -1.83 -4.78
N VAL A 64 13.82 -1.00 -3.81
CA VAL A 64 12.46 -1.06 -3.24
C VAL A 64 11.43 -0.72 -4.31
N ARG A 65 11.63 0.38 -5.07
CA ARG A 65 10.74 0.77 -6.18
C ARG A 65 10.54 -0.35 -7.19
N HIS A 66 11.63 -1.02 -7.59
CA HIS A 66 11.54 -2.15 -8.52
C HIS A 66 10.81 -3.35 -7.89
N SER A 67 11.12 -3.67 -6.64
CA SER A 67 10.53 -4.82 -5.93
C SER A 67 9.04 -4.65 -5.69
N THR A 68 8.60 -3.47 -5.29
CA THR A 68 7.19 -3.14 -5.07
C THR A 68 6.41 -3.09 -6.40
N ALA A 69 7.00 -2.56 -7.47
CA ALA A 69 6.42 -2.62 -8.82
C ALA A 69 6.25 -4.07 -9.32
N ARG A 70 7.27 -4.92 -9.10
CA ARG A 70 7.21 -6.35 -9.45
C ARG A 70 6.16 -7.09 -8.63
N LEU A 71 6.06 -6.80 -7.33
CA LEU A 71 5.05 -7.37 -6.45
C LEU A 71 3.64 -7.04 -6.95
N ARG A 72 3.40 -5.79 -7.33
CA ARG A 72 2.15 -5.32 -7.92
C ARG A 72 1.82 -6.05 -9.21
N SER A 73 2.77 -6.09 -10.15
CA SER A 73 2.60 -6.79 -11.44
C SER A 73 2.25 -8.27 -11.25
N ARG A 74 2.91 -8.95 -10.31
CA ARG A 74 2.61 -10.35 -9.99
C ARG A 74 1.21 -10.54 -9.41
N THR A 75 0.79 -9.65 -8.51
CA THR A 75 -0.54 -9.68 -7.89
C THR A 75 -1.63 -9.48 -8.93
N LEU A 76 -1.46 -8.54 -9.86
CA LEU A 76 -2.36 -8.37 -11.00
C LEU A 76 -2.42 -9.60 -11.89
N LYS A 77 -1.26 -10.16 -12.23
CA LYS A 77 -1.19 -11.35 -13.08
C LYS A 77 -1.90 -12.54 -12.44
N SER A 78 -1.73 -12.76 -11.13
CA SER A 78 -2.38 -13.88 -10.43
C SER A 78 -3.88 -13.70 -10.29
N HIS A 79 -4.39 -12.46 -10.23
CA HIS A 79 -5.81 -12.16 -10.06
C HIS A 79 -6.49 -11.69 -11.36
N ARG A 80 -5.83 -11.86 -12.52
CA ARG A 80 -6.39 -11.43 -13.82
C ARG A 80 -7.78 -12.01 -14.08
N ALA A 81 -8.00 -13.29 -13.76
CA ALA A 81 -9.32 -13.92 -13.94
C ALA A 81 -10.38 -13.30 -13.03
N LEU A 82 -10.02 -12.95 -11.79
CA LEU A 82 -10.90 -12.25 -10.85
C LEU A 82 -11.25 -10.85 -11.37
N HIS A 83 -10.27 -10.11 -11.91
CA HIS A 83 -10.51 -8.80 -12.53
C HIS A 83 -11.50 -8.90 -13.68
N VAL A 84 -11.34 -9.86 -14.58
CA VAL A 84 -12.26 -10.05 -15.71
C VAL A 84 -13.69 -10.33 -15.22
N ARG A 85 -13.85 -11.13 -14.17
CA ARG A 85 -15.17 -11.41 -13.57
C ARG A 85 -15.79 -10.18 -12.92
N ILE A 86 -15.01 -9.41 -12.16
CA ILE A 86 -15.47 -8.16 -11.54
C ILE A 86 -15.90 -7.18 -12.64
N GLN A 87 -15.11 -7.04 -13.71
CA GLN A 87 -15.44 -6.17 -14.84
C GLN A 87 -16.76 -6.60 -15.52
N SER A 88 -16.92 -7.88 -15.84
CA SER A 88 -18.15 -8.36 -16.49
C SER A 88 -19.39 -8.23 -15.61
N GLU A 89 -19.28 -8.55 -14.32
CA GLU A 89 -20.43 -8.47 -13.41
C GLU A 89 -20.76 -7.03 -13.02
N SER A 90 -19.78 -6.12 -13.05
CA SER A 90 -20.05 -4.69 -12.83
C SER A 90 -21.04 -4.13 -13.84
N VAL A 91 -20.91 -4.48 -15.12
CA VAL A 91 -21.88 -4.09 -16.17
C VAL A 91 -23.27 -4.61 -15.82
N ARG A 92 -23.36 -5.89 -15.43
CA ARG A 92 -24.65 -6.51 -15.06
C ARG A 92 -25.29 -5.83 -13.85
N VAL A 93 -24.51 -5.52 -12.81
CA VAL A 93 -25.00 -4.84 -11.59
C VAL A 93 -25.52 -3.44 -11.94
N VAL A 94 -24.76 -2.66 -12.72
CA VAL A 94 -25.16 -1.32 -13.15
C VAL A 94 -26.44 -1.37 -13.97
N THR A 95 -26.54 -2.26 -14.96
CA THR A 95 -27.77 -2.41 -15.75
C THR A 95 -28.99 -2.76 -14.88
N GLN A 96 -28.85 -3.67 -13.91
CA GLN A 96 -29.98 -4.08 -13.06
C GLN A 96 -30.42 -2.99 -12.10
N TYR A 97 -29.47 -2.30 -11.45
CA TYR A 97 -29.76 -1.35 -10.39
C TYR A 97 -30.02 0.08 -10.88
N THR A 98 -29.42 0.48 -11.99
CA THR A 98 -29.51 1.85 -12.52
C THR A 98 -30.45 1.93 -13.72
N GLU A 99 -30.32 1.02 -14.70
CA GLU A 99 -31.08 1.12 -15.95
C GLU A 99 -32.47 0.47 -15.84
N ARG A 100 -32.54 -0.73 -15.26
CA ARG A 100 -33.81 -1.49 -15.15
C ARG A 100 -34.55 -1.20 -13.86
N THR A 101 -33.89 -0.65 -12.85
CA THR A 101 -34.46 -0.44 -11.49
C THR A 101 -35.06 -1.73 -10.88
N GLU A 102 -34.51 -2.88 -11.27
CA GLU A 102 -34.87 -4.21 -10.79
C GLU A 102 -33.71 -4.75 -9.93
N PRO A 103 -33.68 -4.45 -8.62
CA PRO A 103 -32.56 -4.86 -7.78
C PRO A 103 -32.47 -6.39 -7.72
N THR A 104 -31.24 -6.90 -7.88
CA THR A 104 -30.93 -8.33 -7.81
C THR A 104 -29.97 -8.60 -6.64
N PRO A 105 -30.46 -8.73 -5.39
CA PRO A 105 -29.62 -8.83 -4.20
C PRO A 105 -28.60 -9.97 -4.25
N ALA A 106 -28.97 -11.11 -4.83
CA ALA A 106 -28.08 -12.25 -4.98
C ALA A 106 -26.91 -11.99 -5.97
N ALA A 107 -27.14 -11.19 -7.02
CA ALA A 107 -26.07 -10.80 -7.94
C ALA A 107 -25.12 -9.80 -7.27
N LEU A 108 -25.67 -8.82 -6.55
CA LEU A 108 -24.88 -7.86 -5.79
C LEU A 108 -24.06 -8.52 -4.67
N ALA A 109 -24.61 -9.54 -3.99
CA ALA A 109 -23.89 -10.31 -2.98
C ALA A 109 -22.68 -11.04 -3.57
N ARG A 110 -22.85 -11.77 -4.69
CA ARG A 110 -21.72 -12.44 -5.38
C ARG A 110 -20.69 -11.45 -5.90
N TYR A 111 -21.13 -10.32 -6.44
CA TYR A 111 -20.24 -9.23 -6.82
C TYR A 111 -19.40 -8.75 -5.62
N GLY A 112 -20.06 -8.53 -4.48
CA GLY A 112 -19.42 -8.17 -3.22
C GLY A 112 -18.41 -9.21 -2.72
N GLU A 113 -18.68 -10.51 -2.89
CA GLU A 113 -17.72 -11.58 -2.55
C GLU A 113 -16.43 -11.46 -3.37
N TRP A 114 -16.54 -11.25 -4.70
CA TRP A 114 -15.38 -11.09 -5.58
C TRP A 114 -14.60 -9.80 -5.29
N VAL A 115 -15.29 -8.69 -5.03
CA VAL A 115 -14.66 -7.44 -4.61
C VAL A 115 -13.96 -7.61 -3.26
N GLY A 116 -14.56 -8.32 -2.32
CA GLY A 116 -13.97 -8.65 -1.02
C GLY A 116 -12.71 -9.51 -1.15
N GLU A 117 -12.73 -10.51 -2.04
CA GLU A 117 -11.56 -11.34 -2.38
C GLU A 117 -10.42 -10.47 -2.94
N TRP A 118 -10.73 -9.56 -3.87
CA TRP A 118 -9.74 -8.62 -4.40
C TRP A 118 -9.16 -7.69 -3.33
N ARG A 119 -10.01 -7.01 -2.55
CA ARG A 119 -9.58 -6.08 -1.50
C ARG A 119 -8.69 -6.77 -0.47
N SER A 120 -8.99 -8.03 -0.14
CA SER A 120 -8.16 -8.86 0.75
C SER A 120 -6.78 -9.13 0.15
N ALA A 121 -6.71 -9.55 -1.13
CA ALA A 121 -5.46 -9.79 -1.83
C ALA A 121 -4.62 -8.50 -1.98
N ALA A 122 -5.26 -7.38 -2.31
CA ALA A 122 -4.62 -6.08 -2.45
C ALA A 122 -4.08 -5.56 -1.11
N SER A 123 -4.80 -5.79 -0.01
CA SER A 123 -4.33 -5.45 1.35
C SER A 123 -3.07 -6.23 1.72
N VAL A 124 -3.04 -7.55 1.45
CA VAL A 124 -1.84 -8.38 1.66
C VAL A 124 -0.67 -7.87 0.80
N CYS A 125 -0.92 -7.52 -0.45
CA CYS A 125 0.09 -6.93 -1.34
C CYS A 125 0.65 -5.61 -0.79
N ARG A 126 -0.21 -4.72 -0.28
CA ARG A 126 0.21 -3.47 0.37
C ARG A 126 1.04 -3.74 1.63
N ALA A 127 0.62 -4.67 2.48
CA ALA A 127 1.37 -5.02 3.69
C ALA A 127 2.79 -5.55 3.35
N GLN A 128 2.90 -6.36 2.29
CA GLN A 128 4.19 -6.83 1.79
C GLN A 128 5.05 -5.68 1.22
N ALA A 129 4.44 -4.73 0.51
CA ALA A 129 5.16 -3.54 0.03
C ALA A 129 5.64 -2.67 1.19
N GLN A 130 4.83 -2.50 2.23
CA GLN A 130 5.20 -1.74 3.44
C GLN A 130 6.37 -2.41 4.15
N GLN A 131 6.32 -3.74 4.30
CA GLN A 131 7.43 -4.49 4.88
C GLN A 131 8.75 -4.28 4.12
N LEU A 132 8.73 -4.23 2.79
CA LEU A 132 9.92 -3.94 1.99
C LEU A 132 10.47 -2.53 2.24
N ALA A 133 9.59 -1.55 2.41
CA ALA A 133 9.99 -0.18 2.76
C ALA A 133 10.58 -0.12 4.18
N ASP A 134 9.94 -0.75 5.15
CA ASP A 134 10.38 -0.78 6.55
C ASP A 134 11.75 -1.48 6.69
N GLU A 135 11.93 -2.63 6.04
CA GLU A 135 13.21 -3.35 6.02
C GLU A 135 14.32 -2.49 5.42
N ALA A 136 14.04 -1.76 4.33
CA ALA A 136 15.01 -0.86 3.73
C ALA A 136 15.31 0.36 4.61
N ASN A 137 14.31 0.93 5.28
CA ASN A 137 14.49 2.02 6.24
C ASN A 137 15.35 1.59 7.44
N GLN A 138 15.25 0.34 7.89
CA GLN A 138 16.16 -0.21 8.90
C GLN A 138 17.61 -0.28 8.40
N LEU A 139 17.82 -0.61 7.12
CA LEU A 139 19.16 -0.59 6.52
C LEU A 139 19.70 0.83 6.37
N LEU A 140 18.85 1.78 5.98
CA LEU A 140 19.22 3.20 5.95
C LEU A 140 19.61 3.70 7.34
N ALA A 141 18.87 3.33 8.39
CA ALA A 141 19.22 3.69 9.76
C ALA A 141 20.60 3.12 10.13
N CYS A 142 20.85 1.83 9.85
CA CYS A 142 22.16 1.21 10.07
C CYS A 142 23.30 1.88 9.29
N TYR A 143 23.04 2.31 8.06
CA TYR A 143 23.98 3.04 7.21
C TYR A 143 24.32 4.39 7.84
N TRP A 144 23.31 5.20 8.16
CA TRP A 144 23.48 6.54 8.71
C TRP A 144 24.08 6.53 10.11
N ASP A 145 23.70 5.58 10.98
CA ASP A 145 24.32 5.38 12.30
C ASP A 145 25.83 5.11 12.17
N ALA A 146 26.22 4.30 11.18
CA ALA A 146 27.62 3.94 10.97
C ALA A 146 28.44 5.08 10.36
N ALA A 147 27.85 5.84 9.44
CA ALA A 147 28.45 7.05 8.89
C ALA A 147 28.67 8.10 9.98
N TRP A 148 27.66 8.37 10.81
CA TRP A 148 27.72 9.30 11.93
C TRP A 148 28.78 8.87 12.97
N ALA A 149 28.79 7.59 13.35
CA ALA A 149 29.77 7.07 14.29
C ALA A 149 31.21 7.17 13.78
N ARG A 150 31.42 7.09 12.45
CA ARG A 150 32.74 7.27 11.84
C ARG A 150 33.15 8.74 11.81
N ALA A 151 32.26 9.64 11.38
CA ALA A 151 32.53 11.08 11.34
C ALA A 151 32.82 11.66 12.74
N ARG A 152 32.10 11.19 13.77
CA ARG A 152 32.35 11.58 15.17
C ARG A 152 33.74 11.19 15.67
N LYS A 153 34.28 10.04 15.22
CA LYS A 153 35.66 9.64 15.58
C LYS A 153 36.72 10.56 14.99
N GLY A 154 36.39 11.28 13.92
CA GLY A 154 37.27 12.30 13.33
C GLY A 154 37.09 13.70 13.91
N ASP A 155 36.27 13.87 14.97
CA ASP A 155 35.90 15.16 15.58
C ASP A 155 35.23 16.17 14.63
N GLN A 156 34.63 15.67 13.54
CA GLN A 156 34.03 16.49 12.49
C GLN A 156 32.54 16.74 12.69
N VAL A 157 31.88 15.95 13.53
CA VAL A 157 30.45 16.03 13.80
C VAL A 157 30.22 15.82 15.29
N GLY A 158 29.52 16.77 15.92
CA GLY A 158 29.18 16.74 17.34
C GLY A 158 28.03 15.78 17.65
N GLY A 159 28.01 15.26 18.89
CA GLY A 159 26.83 14.63 19.48
C GLY A 159 26.35 13.31 18.85
N GLN A 160 25.14 12.91 19.22
CA GLN A 160 24.43 11.77 18.65
C GLN A 160 23.68 12.19 17.38
N ARG A 161 23.42 11.22 16.49
CA ARG A 161 22.55 11.43 15.33
C ARG A 161 21.19 11.96 15.79
N PRO A 162 20.66 13.05 15.19
CA PRO A 162 19.35 13.58 15.55
C PRO A 162 18.24 12.53 15.41
N THR A 163 17.31 12.53 16.37
CA THR A 163 16.16 11.61 16.36
C THR A 163 15.28 11.88 15.14
N GLY A 164 14.87 10.83 14.44
CA GLY A 164 14.05 10.94 13.22
C GLY A 164 14.81 11.37 11.96
N TRP A 165 16.12 11.64 12.05
CA TRP A 165 16.92 11.99 10.88
C TRP A 165 17.23 10.76 10.03
N LEU A 166 16.47 10.55 8.97
CA LEU A 166 16.63 9.42 8.04
C LEU A 166 16.58 9.89 6.57
N PRO A 167 17.63 10.57 6.08
CA PRO A 167 17.68 10.98 4.68
C PRO A 167 17.50 9.82 3.71
N GLY A 168 16.70 10.05 2.68
CA GLY A 168 16.32 9.03 1.71
C GLY A 168 15.31 8.02 2.25
N GLU A 169 14.56 8.37 3.31
CA GLU A 169 13.45 7.57 3.82
C GLU A 169 12.54 7.10 2.69
N ILE A 170 12.23 5.82 2.72
CA ILE A 170 11.44 5.16 1.71
C ILE A 170 10.01 5.09 2.22
N THR A 171 9.14 5.84 1.55
CA THR A 171 7.68 5.77 1.74
C THR A 171 7.04 5.13 0.52
N LEU A 172 5.91 4.44 0.74
CA LEU A 172 5.09 3.97 -0.36
C LEU A 172 4.41 5.17 -1.01
N ASP A 173 4.44 5.23 -2.34
CA ASP A 173 3.71 6.27 -3.08
C ASP A 173 2.19 6.19 -2.84
N GLY A 174 1.48 7.28 -3.16
CA GLY A 174 0.04 7.39 -2.94
C GLY A 174 -0.80 6.33 -3.66
N THR A 175 -0.29 5.67 -4.70
CA THR A 175 -1.02 4.63 -5.44
C THR A 175 -1.22 3.37 -4.61
N TRP A 176 -0.40 3.16 -3.58
CA TRP A 176 -0.58 2.05 -2.63
C TRP A 176 -1.77 2.25 -1.69
N ALA A 177 -2.23 3.49 -1.49
CA ALA A 177 -3.39 3.79 -0.61
C ALA A 177 -4.73 3.52 -1.31
N ARG A 178 -4.73 3.43 -2.63
CA ARG A 178 -5.93 3.27 -3.46
C ARG A 178 -5.96 1.86 -4.06
N LEU A 179 -6.27 0.88 -3.22
CA LEU A 179 -6.25 -0.54 -3.61
C LEU A 179 -7.27 -0.87 -4.72
N ASP A 180 -8.38 -0.14 -4.75
CA ASP A 180 -9.42 -0.30 -5.76
C ASP A 180 -9.05 0.35 -7.11
N ASP A 181 -8.02 1.22 -7.17
CA ASP A 181 -7.52 1.76 -8.44
C ASP A 181 -6.98 0.66 -9.36
N GLY A 182 -6.57 -0.48 -8.80
CA GLY A 182 -6.21 -1.66 -9.58
C GLY A 182 -7.38 -2.32 -10.32
N LEU A 183 -8.63 -2.10 -9.87
CA LEU A 183 -9.85 -2.54 -10.55
C LEU A 183 -10.30 -1.56 -11.63
N LEU A 184 -9.97 -0.28 -11.46
CA LEU A 184 -10.25 0.77 -12.42
C LEU A 184 -9.23 0.66 -13.55
N SER A 185 -9.61 -0.01 -14.64
CA SER A 185 -8.84 -0.11 -15.88
C SER A 185 -8.49 1.28 -16.42
N ASP A 186 -7.36 1.85 -15.95
CA ASP A 186 -6.56 2.97 -16.51
C ASP A 186 -5.85 3.82 -15.46
N ARG A 187 -6.19 3.70 -14.16
CA ARG A 187 -5.80 4.73 -13.19
C ARG A 187 -4.49 4.51 -12.44
N TRP A 188 -3.79 3.39 -12.65
CA TRP A 188 -2.52 3.16 -11.93
C TRP A 188 -1.31 3.86 -12.54
N TYR A 189 -1.33 4.17 -13.84
CA TYR A 189 -0.23 4.85 -14.54
C TYR A 189 -0.70 5.98 -15.48
N GLY A 190 -2.01 6.24 -15.59
CA GLY A 190 -2.53 7.36 -16.36
C GLY A 190 -2.29 8.71 -15.66
N PRO A 191 -2.09 9.81 -16.41
CA PRO A 191 -2.04 11.14 -15.82
C PRO A 191 -3.33 11.44 -15.04
N GLN A 192 -3.19 12.09 -13.89
CA GLN A 192 -4.32 12.62 -13.11
C GLN A 192 -4.93 13.83 -13.84
N THR A 193 -5.54 13.61 -15.01
CA THR A 193 -6.34 14.65 -15.64
C THR A 193 -7.76 14.48 -15.15
N PRO A 194 -8.35 15.45 -14.43
CA PRO A 194 -9.79 15.47 -14.19
C PRO A 194 -10.45 15.80 -15.53
N GLY A 195 -10.68 14.77 -16.33
CA GLY A 195 -11.60 14.83 -17.46
C GLY A 195 -13.01 15.02 -16.90
N ARG A 196 -13.43 16.29 -16.84
CA ARG A 196 -14.82 16.73 -16.79
C ARG A 196 -15.56 15.93 -17.88
N ASP A 197 -16.60 15.18 -17.49
CA ASP A 197 -17.48 14.36 -18.36
C ASP A 197 -17.04 12.94 -18.76
N ALA A 198 -16.30 12.22 -17.91
CA ALA A 198 -16.19 10.76 -18.06
C ALA A 198 -17.24 10.07 -17.18
N ASP A 199 -18.28 9.51 -17.82
CA ASP A 199 -19.21 8.57 -17.19
C ASP A 199 -18.43 7.58 -16.32
N PRO A 200 -18.71 7.45 -15.01
CA PRO A 200 -17.90 6.61 -14.14
C PRO A 200 -17.90 5.19 -14.71
N SER A 201 -16.72 4.58 -14.88
CA SER A 201 -16.61 3.21 -15.40
C SER A 201 -17.61 2.28 -14.69
N ALA A 202 -18.16 1.28 -15.39
CA ALA A 202 -19.16 0.37 -14.81
C ALA A 202 -18.70 -0.22 -13.46
N VAL A 203 -17.39 -0.45 -13.29
CA VAL A 203 -16.79 -0.86 -12.01
C VAL A 203 -16.96 0.20 -10.92
N ALA A 204 -16.63 1.46 -11.20
CA ALA A 204 -16.79 2.54 -10.23
C ALA A 204 -18.25 2.70 -9.79
N GLN A 205 -19.20 2.59 -10.72
CA GLN A 205 -20.64 2.63 -10.41
C GLN A 205 -21.09 1.41 -9.60
N ALA A 206 -20.68 0.21 -10.00
CA ALA A 206 -21.02 -1.02 -9.27
C ALA A 206 -20.44 -1.05 -7.85
N LEU A 207 -19.20 -0.57 -7.66
CA LEU A 207 -18.60 -0.39 -6.34
C LEU A 207 -19.40 0.63 -5.50
N HIS A 208 -19.81 1.75 -6.09
CA HIS A 208 -20.65 2.74 -5.42
C HIS A 208 -22.00 2.16 -4.99
N ILE A 209 -22.67 1.37 -5.85
CA ILE A 209 -23.91 0.65 -5.53
C ILE A 209 -23.67 -0.33 -4.37
N LEU A 210 -22.60 -1.13 -4.44
CA LEU A 210 -22.24 -2.08 -3.38
C LEU A 210 -22.05 -1.38 -2.03
N ASP A 211 -21.28 -0.29 -1.99
CA ASP A 211 -20.98 0.43 -0.76
C ASP A 211 -22.25 1.11 -0.17
N HIS A 212 -23.12 1.68 -1.02
CA HIS A 212 -24.37 2.31 -0.57
C HIS A 212 -25.41 1.30 -0.04
N GLN A 213 -25.55 0.15 -0.69
CA GLN A 213 -26.48 -0.90 -0.22
C GLN A 213 -25.97 -1.55 1.08
N SER A 214 -24.65 -1.69 1.22
CA SER A 214 -24.01 -2.17 2.46
C SER A 214 -24.28 -1.24 3.65
N ALA A 215 -24.28 0.08 3.43
CA ALA A 215 -24.59 1.07 4.45
C ALA A 215 -26.08 1.02 4.86
N ARG A 216 -27.00 0.89 3.90
CA ARG A 216 -28.45 0.77 4.19
C ARG A 216 -28.81 -0.51 4.94
N GLY A 217 -28.14 -1.63 4.66
CA GLY A 217 -28.34 -2.90 5.37
C GLY A 217 -27.92 -2.88 6.84
N ARG A 218 -26.94 -2.05 7.23
CA ARG A 218 -26.53 -1.87 8.64
C ARG A 218 -27.45 -0.93 9.42
N SER A 219 -28.18 -0.06 8.73
CA SER A 219 -29.08 0.95 9.32
C SER A 219 -30.53 0.46 9.48
N GLY A 220 -30.77 -0.86 9.45
CA GLY A 220 -32.11 -1.41 9.64
C GLY A 220 -32.73 -0.98 10.98
N PRO A 221 -34.02 -0.62 11.02
CA PRO A 221 -34.63 0.07 12.16
C PRO A 221 -34.53 -0.78 13.42
N ALA A 222 -34.09 -0.15 14.51
CA ALA A 222 -34.27 -0.67 15.85
C ALA A 222 -35.76 -1.06 15.97
N ARG A 223 -36.03 -2.35 16.16
CA ARG A 223 -37.37 -2.86 16.41
C ARG A 223 -37.97 -2.05 17.55
N HIS A 224 -38.89 -1.15 17.23
CA HIS A 224 -39.80 -0.57 18.18
C HIS A 224 -40.72 -1.70 18.63
N GLY A 225 -40.27 -2.44 19.65
CA GLY A 225 -41.10 -3.35 20.42
C GLY A 225 -42.02 -2.51 21.27
N ASP A 226 -43.19 -2.23 20.72
CA ASP A 226 -44.38 -1.77 21.42
C ASP A 226 -44.70 -2.78 22.53
N ALA A 227 -44.44 -2.39 23.78
CA ALA A 227 -44.88 -3.13 24.97
C ALA A 227 -46.06 -2.37 25.57
N SER A 228 -47.22 -2.49 24.92
CA SER A 228 -48.50 -2.15 25.49
C SER A 228 -48.85 -3.20 26.55
N ASN A 229 -48.41 -2.98 27.80
CA ASN A 229 -48.92 -3.73 28.95
C ASN A 229 -49.95 -2.88 29.70
N GLY A 230 -51.21 -3.10 29.33
CA GLY A 230 -52.36 -2.67 30.10
C GLY A 230 -52.39 -3.38 31.45
N ILE A 231 -52.21 -2.62 32.53
CA ILE A 231 -52.54 -3.05 33.88
C ILE A 231 -53.98 -2.63 34.16
N ARG A 232 -54.91 -3.57 34.07
CA ARG A 232 -56.19 -3.59 34.79
C ARG A 232 -56.63 -5.03 35.02
N ARG A 233 -56.33 -5.57 36.19
CA ARG A 233 -57.31 -5.99 37.21
C ARG A 233 -56.58 -6.53 38.43
#